data_AF-A0AAW0JZC8-F1
#
_entry.id   AF-A0AAW0JZC8-F1
#
_cell.length_a   1.000
_cell.length_b   1.000
_cell.length_c   1.000
_cell.angle_alpha   90.00
_cell.angle_beta   90.00
_cell.angle_gamma   90.00
#
_symmetry.space_group_name_H-M   'P 1'
#
loop_
_entity.id
_entity.type
_entity.pdbx_description
1 polymer ?
#
loop_
_entity_poly.entity_id
_entity_poly.type
_entity_poly.pdbx_seq_one_letter_code
_entity_poly.pdbx_strand_id
1 'polypeptide(L)'
;MSAAGVLSFAQQGWEQVLAKVKWSVVYLDAACAESLHWSCGSSRLLEAVQGPACSLREFEPGAIGGGAQQPRAVFVLSCLLKGRTVDTLRDIVRRSHFQYCVVVTAVSHAVHLTANHVPAAAAAELEGQQPVFEQLEEKLCEWMGNVNYTAEVLHVPLLLAPAAPHLAITPAFATLFPLLPRDVHLLNSARQDKRRLSSLGEVDAAALTPELLLHIRCLVSGLSSLCEHLGVREECFAVGSLSRVIATDLANYAPAKNRKKTATGRASVVFVDRTLDLTGAVGHHGDNLVEKIISVLPQLPGHTNDVMVNMAELTAVQAMEENHSVIAPGCLAQSK
;
A
#
# COMPACT_ATOMS: atom_id res chain seq x y z
N MET A 1 -24.45 -10.18 -7.09
CA MET A 1 -23.15 -10.57 -6.51
C MET A 1 -22.08 -10.19 -7.51
N SER A 2 -21.17 -9.26 -7.17
CA SER A 2 -20.01 -8.98 -8.01
C SER A 2 -19.15 -10.24 -8.09
N ALA A 3 -18.67 -10.59 -9.28
CA ALA A 3 -17.68 -11.66 -9.41
C ALA A 3 -16.43 -11.33 -8.56
N ALA A 4 -15.84 -12.34 -7.92
CA ALA A 4 -14.57 -12.20 -7.24
C ALA A 4 -13.50 -11.83 -8.27
N GLY A 5 -12.73 -10.78 -7.99
CA GLY A 5 -11.77 -10.21 -8.91
C GLY A 5 -10.98 -9.09 -8.26
N VAL A 6 -10.03 -8.54 -9.01
CA VAL A 6 -9.10 -7.52 -8.50
C VAL A 6 -9.83 -6.22 -8.12
N LEU A 7 -10.80 -5.79 -8.94
CA LEU A 7 -11.62 -4.62 -8.62
C LEU A 7 -12.44 -4.82 -7.35
N SER A 8 -13.11 -5.97 -7.21
CA SER A 8 -13.96 -6.24 -6.05
C SER A 8 -13.13 -6.42 -4.77
N PHE A 9 -11.91 -6.96 -4.86
CA PHE A 9 -10.96 -7.00 -3.75
C PHE A 9 -10.61 -5.60 -3.27
N ALA A 10 -10.18 -4.72 -4.18
CA ALA A 10 -9.79 -3.36 -3.85
C ALA A 10 -10.97 -2.56 -3.26
N GLN A 11 -12.15 -2.68 -3.86
CA GLN A 11 -13.37 -2.03 -3.36
C GLN A 11 -13.77 -2.54 -1.98
N GLN A 12 -13.74 -3.86 -1.73
CA GLN A 12 -14.06 -4.42 -0.41
C GLN A 12 -13.06 -4.01 0.68
N GLY A 13 -11.78 -3.85 0.33
CA GLY A 13 -10.81 -3.23 1.22
C GLY A 13 -11.24 -1.82 1.60
N TRP A 14 -11.53 -0.97 0.61
CA TRP A 14 -11.97 0.40 0.86
C TRP A 14 -13.31 0.49 1.59
N GLU A 15 -14.28 -0.41 1.39
CA GLU A 15 -15.54 -0.41 2.15
C GLU A 15 -15.30 -0.57 3.66
N GLN A 16 -14.30 -1.34 4.08
CA GLN A 16 -13.92 -1.44 5.50
C GLN A 16 -13.41 -0.11 6.06
N VAL A 17 -12.67 0.65 5.25
CA VAL A 17 -12.21 2.01 5.61
C VAL A 17 -13.40 2.97 5.67
N LEU A 18 -14.25 2.98 4.65
CA LEU A 18 -15.42 3.87 4.56
C LEU A 18 -16.37 3.66 5.74
N ALA A 19 -16.48 2.44 6.27
CA ALA A 19 -17.26 2.16 7.49
C ALA A 19 -16.74 2.86 8.76
N LYS A 20 -15.47 3.30 8.78
CA LYS A 20 -14.80 3.91 9.94
C LYS A 20 -14.70 5.44 9.86
N VAL A 21 -14.87 6.07 8.69
CA VAL A 21 -14.55 7.50 8.49
C VAL A 21 -15.63 8.49 8.90
N LYS A 22 -16.81 8.02 9.31
CA LYS A 22 -17.95 8.88 9.66
C LYS A 22 -17.60 9.87 10.80
N TRP A 23 -17.74 11.16 10.52
CA TRP A 23 -17.41 12.31 11.37
C TRP A 23 -15.93 12.44 11.74
N SER A 24 -15.03 11.97 10.87
CA SER A 24 -13.59 11.93 11.14
C SER A 24 -12.77 12.82 10.20
N VAL A 25 -11.65 13.33 10.70
CA VAL A 25 -10.55 13.80 9.84
C VAL A 25 -9.78 12.59 9.34
N VAL A 26 -9.68 12.44 8.03
CA VAL A 26 -8.99 11.32 7.38
C VAL A 26 -7.61 11.77 6.93
N TYR A 27 -6.58 11.06 7.38
CA TYR A 27 -5.19 11.23 6.95
C TYR A 27 -4.80 10.07 6.04
N LEU A 28 -4.32 10.36 4.83
CA LEU A 28 -3.85 9.35 3.87
C LEU A 28 -2.37 9.57 3.55
N ASP A 29 -1.59 8.52 3.49
CA ASP A 29 -0.32 8.60 2.77
C ASP A 29 -0.53 8.49 1.24
N ALA A 30 0.48 8.86 0.47
CA ALA A 30 0.38 8.96 -0.99
C ALA A 30 -0.04 7.64 -1.66
N ALA A 31 0.48 6.49 -1.21
CA ALA A 31 0.15 5.21 -1.82
C ALA A 31 -1.29 4.76 -1.51
N CYS A 32 -1.79 5.00 -0.30
CA CYS A 32 -3.20 4.79 0.02
C CYS A 32 -4.10 5.78 -0.73
N ALA A 33 -3.69 7.04 -0.89
CA ALA A 33 -4.43 8.01 -1.70
C ALA A 33 -4.54 7.57 -3.18
N GLU A 34 -3.45 7.09 -3.78
CA GLU A 34 -3.45 6.54 -5.14
C GLU A 34 -4.31 5.25 -5.23
N SER A 35 -4.27 4.37 -4.22
CA SER A 35 -5.17 3.21 -4.19
C SER A 35 -6.64 3.61 -4.13
N LEU A 36 -7.01 4.61 -3.32
CA LEU A 36 -8.37 5.14 -3.23
C LEU A 36 -8.84 5.67 -4.60
N HIS A 37 -7.99 6.49 -5.22
CA HIS A 37 -8.20 7.14 -6.50
C HIS A 37 -8.63 6.15 -7.59
N TRP A 38 -7.90 5.04 -7.73
CA TRP A 38 -8.21 4.01 -8.74
C TRP A 38 -9.32 3.03 -8.34
N SER A 39 -9.59 2.86 -7.03
CA SER A 39 -10.52 1.84 -6.54
C SER A 39 -11.97 2.31 -6.54
N CYS A 40 -12.28 3.34 -5.76
CA CYS A 40 -13.64 3.85 -5.56
C CYS A 40 -13.76 5.37 -5.59
N GLY A 41 -12.65 6.10 -5.79
CA GLY A 41 -12.63 7.55 -5.93
C GLY A 41 -12.75 8.31 -4.61
N SER A 42 -12.27 9.57 -4.61
CA SER A 42 -12.33 10.45 -3.44
C SER A 42 -13.76 10.87 -3.06
N SER A 43 -14.69 10.93 -4.03
CA SER A 43 -16.10 11.27 -3.80
C SER A 43 -16.74 10.34 -2.76
N ARG A 44 -16.55 9.03 -2.88
CA ARG A 44 -17.11 8.05 -1.93
C ARG A 44 -16.55 8.22 -0.52
N LEU A 45 -15.27 8.57 -0.38
CA LEU A 45 -14.68 8.89 0.92
C LEU A 45 -15.33 10.15 1.51
N LEU A 46 -15.46 11.22 0.72
CA LEU A 46 -16.06 12.47 1.16
C LEU A 46 -17.52 12.31 1.57
N GLU A 47 -18.30 11.52 0.82
CA GLU A 47 -19.67 11.15 1.17
C GLU A 47 -19.75 10.36 2.48
N ALA A 48 -18.82 9.43 2.71
CA ALA A 48 -18.81 8.59 3.90
C ALA A 48 -18.44 9.36 5.18
N VAL A 49 -17.61 10.40 5.09
CA VAL A 49 -17.22 11.21 6.26
C VAL A 49 -18.41 11.97 6.86
N GLN A 50 -19.40 12.39 6.05
CA GLN A 50 -20.61 13.09 6.53
C GLN A 50 -20.32 14.28 7.47
N GLY A 51 -19.21 15.01 7.29
CA GLY A 51 -18.73 16.05 8.22
C GLY A 51 -18.55 17.44 7.58
N PRO A 52 -18.06 18.45 8.34
CA PRO A 52 -17.76 19.77 7.79
C PRO A 52 -16.68 19.70 6.69
N ALA A 53 -16.63 20.75 5.85
CA ALA A 53 -15.63 20.89 4.79
C ALA A 53 -14.18 20.76 5.35
N CYS A 54 -13.26 20.20 4.55
CA CYS A 54 -11.85 19.92 4.89
C CYS A 54 -11.62 18.76 5.89
N SER A 55 -12.16 17.59 5.56
CA SER A 55 -11.98 16.36 6.35
C SER A 55 -10.93 15.39 5.78
N LEU A 56 -10.20 15.76 4.72
CA LEU A 56 -9.12 14.96 4.13
C LEU A 56 -7.79 15.71 4.24
N ARG A 57 -6.74 15.01 4.68
CA ARG A 57 -5.39 15.56 4.87
C ARG A 57 -4.34 14.57 4.39
N GLU A 58 -3.24 15.09 3.89
CA GLU A 58 -2.05 14.27 3.66
C GLU A 58 -1.45 13.85 5.02
N PHE A 59 -0.98 12.62 5.10
CA PHE A 59 -0.26 12.11 6.26
C PHE A 59 1.22 12.52 6.16
N GLU A 60 1.56 13.60 6.85
CA GLU A 60 2.92 14.13 6.90
C GLU A 60 3.23 14.77 8.27
N PRO A 61 4.52 14.96 8.63
CA PRO A 61 4.90 15.56 9.91
C PRO A 61 4.27 16.93 10.18
N GLY A 62 4.02 17.71 9.12
CA GLY A 62 3.41 19.05 9.19
C GLY A 62 1.87 19.06 9.19
N ALA A 63 1.22 17.90 9.10
CA ALA A 63 -0.22 17.83 8.96
C ALA A 63 -0.91 18.49 10.17
N ILE A 64 -1.87 19.38 9.85
CA ILE A 64 -2.71 20.09 10.83
C ILE A 64 -3.49 19.04 11.62
N GLY A 65 -3.61 19.24 12.94
CA GLY A 65 -4.39 18.38 13.83
C GLY A 65 -5.90 18.66 13.84
N GLY A 66 -6.70 17.76 14.40
CA GLY A 66 -8.14 17.97 14.56
C GLY A 66 -8.46 19.05 15.59
N GLY A 67 -9.29 20.02 15.22
CA GLY A 67 -9.82 21.01 16.16
C GLY A 67 -10.89 20.42 17.10
N ALA A 68 -11.39 21.22 18.03
CA ALA A 68 -12.41 20.78 19.00
C ALA A 68 -13.71 20.24 18.36
N GLN A 69 -14.05 20.69 17.16
CA GLN A 69 -15.21 20.20 16.37
C GLN A 69 -14.90 18.95 15.54
N GLN A 70 -13.67 18.44 15.61
CA GLN A 70 -13.16 17.29 14.88
C GLN A 70 -12.56 16.26 15.86
N PRO A 71 -13.35 15.66 16.76
CA PRO A 71 -12.83 14.78 17.81
C PRO A 71 -12.48 13.38 17.31
N ARG A 72 -12.67 13.06 16.03
CA ARG A 72 -12.38 11.74 15.47
C ARG A 72 -11.37 11.82 14.34
N ALA A 73 -10.47 10.84 14.27
CA ALA A 73 -9.48 10.71 13.22
C ALA A 73 -9.45 9.29 12.65
N VAL A 74 -9.22 9.19 11.35
CA VAL A 74 -8.85 7.94 10.68
C VAL A 74 -7.53 8.15 9.95
N PHE A 75 -6.52 7.35 10.25
CA PHE A 75 -5.25 7.32 9.54
C PHE A 75 -5.24 6.08 8.65
N VAL A 76 -5.01 6.23 7.35
CA VAL A 76 -4.94 5.11 6.41
C VAL A 76 -3.55 5.10 5.80
N LEU A 77 -2.76 4.08 6.15
CA LEU A 77 -1.32 4.07 5.96
C LEU A 77 -0.87 2.79 5.24
N SER A 78 0.00 2.94 4.26
CA SER A 78 0.63 1.86 3.50
C SER A 78 1.98 1.41 4.08
N CYS A 79 2.51 2.15 5.06
CA CYS A 79 3.82 1.93 5.65
C CYS A 79 3.78 1.22 7.02
N LEU A 80 4.93 0.70 7.44
CA LEU A 80 5.08 0.13 8.78
C LEU A 80 4.77 1.18 9.85
N LEU A 81 3.90 0.81 10.78
CA LEU A 81 3.63 1.48 12.06
C LEU A 81 4.84 1.34 13.01
N LYS A 82 6.00 1.86 12.58
CA LYS A 82 7.26 1.91 13.33
C LYS A 82 8.06 3.15 12.94
N GLY A 83 8.95 3.61 13.83
CA GLY A 83 9.87 4.72 13.55
C GLY A 83 9.12 6.00 13.20
N ARG A 84 9.51 6.64 12.09
CA ARG A 84 8.97 7.95 11.67
C ARG A 84 7.44 7.95 11.54
N THR A 85 6.83 6.86 11.08
CA THR A 85 5.37 6.77 10.96
C THR A 85 4.69 6.95 12.32
N VAL A 86 5.23 6.30 13.36
CA VAL A 86 4.71 6.37 14.73
C VAL A 86 5.00 7.74 15.35
N ASP A 87 6.16 8.34 15.06
CA ASP A 87 6.47 9.71 15.48
C ASP A 87 5.49 10.71 14.86
N THR A 88 5.23 10.63 13.55
CA THR A 88 4.25 11.48 12.86
C THR A 88 2.84 11.28 13.43
N LEU A 89 2.40 10.03 13.65
CA LEU A 89 1.11 9.74 14.29
C LEU A 89 1.01 10.40 15.67
N ARG A 90 2.01 10.18 16.52
CA ARG A 90 2.08 10.78 17.86
C ARG A 90 1.97 12.29 17.79
N ASP A 91 2.74 12.91 16.91
CA ASP A 91 2.84 14.35 16.86
C ASP A 91 1.51 14.96 16.35
N ILE A 92 0.85 14.36 15.35
CA ILE A 92 -0.49 14.76 14.89
C ILE A 92 -1.51 14.60 16.01
N VAL A 93 -1.54 13.45 16.70
CA VAL A 93 -2.51 13.16 17.75
C VAL A 93 -2.35 14.13 18.93
N ARG A 94 -1.11 14.37 19.40
CA ARG A 94 -0.84 15.24 20.54
C ARG A 94 -1.21 16.71 20.34
N ARG A 95 -1.19 17.20 19.10
CA ARG A 95 -1.62 18.58 18.76
C ARG A 95 -3.10 18.68 18.37
N SER A 96 -3.83 17.57 18.44
CA SER A 96 -5.25 17.48 18.09
C SER A 96 -6.14 17.41 19.32
N HIS A 97 -7.45 17.57 19.13
CA HIS A 97 -8.47 17.34 20.14
C HIS A 97 -9.20 16.01 19.92
N PHE A 98 -8.46 15.00 19.43
CA PHE A 98 -9.04 13.69 19.16
C PHE A 98 -9.40 12.95 20.44
N GLN A 99 -10.54 12.27 20.39
CA GLN A 99 -11.10 11.39 21.42
C GLN A 99 -11.37 9.99 20.86
N TYR A 100 -11.26 9.83 19.54
CA TYR A 100 -11.36 8.57 18.84
C TYR A 100 -10.36 8.56 17.67
N CYS A 101 -9.34 7.70 17.72
CA CYS A 101 -8.45 7.46 16.60
C CYS A 101 -8.64 6.04 16.02
N VAL A 102 -8.72 5.93 14.71
CA VAL A 102 -8.61 4.65 14.00
C VAL A 102 -7.36 4.69 13.13
N VAL A 103 -6.52 3.66 13.19
CA VAL A 103 -5.41 3.46 12.27
C VAL A 103 -5.70 2.24 11.42
N VAL A 104 -5.94 2.47 10.13
CA VAL A 104 -6.00 1.43 9.11
C VAL A 104 -4.61 1.30 8.49
N THR A 105 -4.02 0.10 8.58
CA THR A 105 -2.74 -0.21 7.94
C THR A 105 -2.91 -1.18 6.78
N ALA A 106 -2.25 -0.93 5.65
CA ALA A 106 -2.12 -1.89 4.55
C ALA A 106 -1.05 -2.97 4.80
N VAL A 107 -0.30 -2.85 5.90
CA VAL A 107 0.74 -3.79 6.30
C VAL A 107 0.20 -4.76 7.34
N SER A 108 0.33 -6.06 7.09
CA SER A 108 -0.21 -7.08 7.99
C SER A 108 0.62 -7.23 9.26
N HIS A 109 -0.05 -7.68 10.33
CA HIS A 109 0.57 -7.90 11.63
C HIS A 109 1.82 -8.81 11.56
N ALA A 110 1.81 -9.85 10.71
CA ALA A 110 2.97 -10.73 10.51
C ALA A 110 4.22 -9.99 10.00
N VAL A 111 4.03 -8.97 9.15
CA VAL A 111 5.13 -8.14 8.68
C VAL A 111 5.62 -7.20 9.79
N HIS A 112 4.72 -6.68 10.63
CA HIS A 112 5.12 -5.92 11.82
C HIS A 112 5.95 -6.74 12.80
N LEU A 113 5.57 -7.99 13.05
CA LEU A 113 6.36 -8.92 13.87
C LEU A 113 7.77 -9.12 13.28
N THR A 114 7.86 -9.31 11.96
CA THR A 114 9.15 -9.39 11.26
C THR A 114 9.97 -8.11 11.47
N ALA A 115 9.36 -6.93 11.29
CA ALA A 115 10.03 -5.64 11.44
C ALA A 115 10.50 -5.38 12.89
N ASN A 116 9.86 -6.03 13.87
CA ASN A 116 10.24 -6.01 15.28
C ASN A 116 11.20 -7.14 15.67
N HIS A 117 11.76 -7.86 14.69
CA HIS A 117 12.70 -8.96 14.90
C HIS A 117 12.14 -10.08 15.80
N VAL A 118 10.81 -10.26 15.78
CA VAL A 118 10.17 -11.37 16.50
C VAL A 118 10.52 -12.68 15.80
N PRO A 119 11.13 -13.66 16.50
CA PRO A 119 11.47 -14.94 15.91
C PRO A 119 10.24 -15.68 15.36
N ALA A 120 10.40 -16.44 14.28
CA ALA A 120 9.29 -17.14 13.62
C ALA A 120 8.53 -18.10 14.56
N ALA A 121 9.22 -18.75 15.50
CA ALA A 121 8.60 -19.61 16.51
C ALA A 121 7.66 -18.83 17.44
N ALA A 122 8.12 -17.69 17.96
CA ALA A 122 7.31 -16.82 18.80
C ALA A 122 6.16 -16.15 18.02
N ALA A 123 6.40 -15.79 16.75
CA ALA A 123 5.35 -15.26 15.88
C ALA A 123 4.22 -16.26 15.62
N ALA A 124 4.51 -17.56 15.59
CA ALA A 124 3.50 -18.61 15.45
C ALA A 124 2.64 -18.78 16.71
N GLU A 125 3.20 -18.56 17.90
CA GLU A 125 2.45 -18.59 19.17
C GLU A 125 1.46 -17.41 19.29
N LEU A 126 1.70 -16.32 18.56
CA LEU A 126 0.85 -15.15 18.49
C LEU A 126 -0.21 -15.24 17.38
N GLU A 127 -0.41 -16.41 16.76
CA GLU A 127 -1.43 -16.58 15.71
C GLU A 127 -2.83 -16.25 16.26
N GLY A 128 -3.52 -15.31 15.59
CA GLY A 128 -4.82 -14.78 16.04
C GLY A 128 -4.76 -13.63 17.04
N GLN A 129 -3.58 -13.31 17.59
CA GLN A 129 -3.35 -12.12 18.43
C GLN A 129 -2.70 -11.00 17.63
N GLN A 130 -2.90 -9.75 18.05
CA GLN A 130 -2.32 -8.58 17.37
C GLN A 130 -1.63 -7.62 18.35
N PRO A 131 -0.65 -8.09 19.15
CA PRO A 131 -0.01 -7.29 20.20
C PRO A 131 0.65 -6.01 19.70
N VAL A 132 1.14 -5.96 18.45
CA VAL A 132 1.70 -4.70 17.91
C VAL A 132 0.61 -3.65 17.70
N PHE A 133 -0.59 -4.08 17.31
CA PHE A 133 -1.73 -3.20 17.11
C PHE A 133 -2.31 -2.77 18.45
N GLU A 134 -2.51 -3.70 19.38
CA GLU A 134 -2.96 -3.44 20.76
C GLU A 134 -2.03 -2.43 21.47
N GLN A 135 -0.72 -2.61 21.38
CA GLN A 135 0.26 -1.66 21.94
C GLN A 135 0.19 -0.26 21.31
N LEU A 136 -0.17 -0.17 20.03
CA LEU A 136 -0.36 1.13 19.38
C LEU A 136 -1.69 1.76 19.79
N GLU A 137 -2.75 0.98 20.00
CA GLU A 137 -4.03 1.47 20.53
C GLU A 137 -3.84 2.11 21.91
N GLU A 138 -3.12 1.43 22.82
CA GLU A 138 -2.77 1.98 24.13
C GLU A 138 -2.03 3.32 24.01
N LYS A 139 -0.99 3.37 23.15
CA LYS A 139 -0.23 4.59 22.90
C LYS A 139 -1.07 5.72 22.31
N LEU A 140 -2.02 5.42 21.42
CA LEU A 140 -2.92 6.42 20.86
C LEU A 140 -3.79 7.04 21.97
N CYS A 141 -4.32 6.22 22.89
CA CYS A 141 -5.07 6.71 24.04
C CYS A 141 -4.22 7.57 24.97
N GLU A 142 -2.97 7.17 25.23
CA GLU A 142 -2.01 7.98 25.98
C GLU A 142 -1.75 9.33 25.29
N TRP A 143 -1.54 9.34 23.97
CA TRP A 143 -1.24 10.56 23.21
C TRP A 143 -2.43 11.50 23.08
N MET A 144 -3.67 10.98 23.06
CA MET A 144 -4.88 11.79 23.17
C MET A 144 -5.07 12.36 24.59
N GLY A 145 -4.28 11.92 25.58
CA GLY A 145 -4.28 12.47 26.93
C GLY A 145 -5.34 11.89 27.87
N ASN A 146 -6.06 10.84 27.44
CA ASN A 146 -7.06 10.16 28.27
C ASN A 146 -7.19 8.70 27.88
N VAL A 147 -6.89 7.80 28.82
CA VAL A 147 -6.97 6.34 28.64
C VAL A 147 -8.39 5.83 28.40
N ASN A 148 -9.43 6.63 28.70
CA ASN A 148 -10.82 6.29 28.43
C ASN A 148 -11.27 6.64 27.01
N TYR A 149 -10.41 7.29 26.21
CA TYR A 149 -10.68 7.49 24.80
C TYR A 149 -10.53 6.19 24.01
N THR A 150 -10.99 6.21 22.75
CA THR A 150 -11.04 5.02 21.92
C THR A 150 -9.95 5.05 20.86
N ALA A 151 -9.17 3.98 20.79
CA ALA A 151 -8.26 3.73 19.70
C ALA A 151 -8.54 2.36 19.08
N GLU A 152 -8.43 2.27 17.77
CA GLU A 152 -8.51 1.01 17.02
C GLU A 152 -7.37 0.97 16.00
N VAL A 153 -6.73 -0.18 15.85
CA VAL A 153 -5.73 -0.43 14.81
C VAL A 153 -6.13 -1.70 14.06
N LEU A 154 -6.41 -1.58 12.77
CA LEU A 154 -6.83 -2.70 11.93
C LEU A 154 -6.02 -2.80 10.64
N HIS A 155 -5.81 -4.04 10.20
CA HIS A 155 -5.19 -4.33 8.92
C HIS A 155 -6.26 -4.47 7.82
N VAL A 156 -6.12 -3.68 6.76
CA VAL A 156 -6.93 -3.77 5.54
C VAL A 156 -5.98 -3.78 4.34
N PRO A 157 -5.96 -4.82 3.50
CA PRO A 157 -4.96 -4.96 2.44
C PRO A 157 -5.25 -4.03 1.24
N LEU A 158 -4.94 -2.74 1.39
CA LEU A 158 -5.09 -1.70 0.37
C LEU A 158 -3.93 -1.73 -0.66
N LEU A 159 -3.61 -2.93 -1.14
CA LEU A 159 -2.46 -3.21 -2.02
C LEU A 159 -2.66 -2.68 -3.44
N LEU A 160 -3.89 -2.77 -3.96
CA LEU A 160 -4.16 -2.67 -5.40
C LEU A 160 -4.80 -1.32 -5.79
N ALA A 161 -4.39 -0.83 -6.95
CA ALA A 161 -5.00 0.26 -7.71
C ALA A 161 -5.49 -0.31 -9.06
N PRO A 162 -6.79 -0.65 -9.19
CA PRO A 162 -7.32 -1.30 -10.38
C PRO A 162 -7.50 -0.32 -11.54
N ALA A 163 -6.59 -0.36 -12.51
CA ALA A 163 -6.62 0.46 -13.73
C ALA A 163 -7.60 -0.09 -14.79
N ALA A 164 -7.84 -1.40 -14.81
CA ALA A 164 -8.82 -2.06 -15.68
C ALA A 164 -9.37 -3.34 -15.02
N PRO A 165 -10.42 -4.01 -15.55
CA PRO A 165 -11.04 -5.17 -14.91
C PRO A 165 -10.08 -6.32 -14.52
N HIS A 166 -9.00 -6.49 -15.29
CA HIS A 166 -7.98 -7.54 -15.09
C HIS A 166 -6.57 -6.98 -14.92
N LEU A 167 -6.43 -5.67 -14.76
CA LEU A 167 -5.16 -4.99 -14.59
C LEU A 167 -5.22 -4.14 -13.33
N ALA A 168 -4.32 -4.42 -12.39
CA ALA A 168 -4.08 -3.53 -11.26
C ALA A 168 -2.60 -3.31 -11.07
N ILE A 169 -2.34 -2.18 -10.44
CA ILE A 169 -1.02 -1.71 -10.09
C ILE A 169 -0.90 -1.71 -8.57
N THR A 170 0.33 -1.67 -8.07
CA THR A 170 0.66 -1.69 -6.64
C THR A 170 1.47 -0.43 -6.28
N PRO A 171 0.82 0.74 -6.08
CA PRO A 171 1.51 2.01 -5.85
C PRO A 171 2.60 1.98 -4.76
N ALA A 172 2.31 1.33 -3.63
CA ALA A 172 3.26 1.18 -2.51
C ALA A 172 4.54 0.39 -2.86
N PHE A 173 4.59 -0.22 -4.04
CA PHE A 173 5.68 -1.07 -4.52
C PHE A 173 6.26 -0.55 -5.84
N ALA A 174 5.96 0.70 -6.25
CA ALA A 174 6.48 1.30 -7.48
C ALA A 174 8.02 1.38 -7.53
N THR A 175 8.69 1.30 -6.37
CA THR A 175 10.15 1.29 -6.25
C THR A 175 10.75 -0.11 -6.10
N LEU A 176 9.93 -1.17 -6.10
CA LEU A 176 10.42 -2.55 -6.04
C LEU A 176 10.86 -3.00 -7.44
N PHE A 177 12.16 -2.95 -7.70
CA PHE A 177 12.75 -3.35 -8.97
C PHE A 177 13.53 -4.67 -8.87
N PRO A 178 13.57 -5.48 -9.94
CA PRO A 178 14.41 -6.67 -9.99
C PRO A 178 15.88 -6.35 -9.73
N LEU A 179 16.57 -7.25 -9.03
CA LEU A 179 18.00 -7.13 -8.77
C LEU A 179 18.80 -7.25 -10.08
N LEU A 180 19.80 -6.39 -10.22
CA LEU A 180 20.77 -6.40 -11.30
C LEU A 180 22.03 -7.17 -10.89
N PRO A 181 22.83 -7.70 -11.85
CA PRO A 181 24.06 -8.44 -11.52
C PRO A 181 25.02 -7.66 -10.60
N ARG A 182 25.05 -6.33 -10.71
CA ARG A 182 25.87 -5.45 -9.87
C ARG A 182 25.43 -5.44 -8.40
N ASP A 183 24.16 -5.69 -8.12
CA ASP A 183 23.61 -5.68 -6.76
C ASP A 183 24.14 -6.84 -5.92
N VAL A 184 24.63 -7.91 -6.55
CA VAL A 184 25.31 -9.02 -5.87
C VAL A 184 26.50 -8.53 -5.05
N HIS A 185 27.24 -7.54 -5.55
CA HIS A 185 28.36 -6.94 -4.80
C HIS A 185 27.88 -6.15 -3.59
N LEU A 186 26.78 -5.40 -3.73
CA LEU A 186 26.18 -4.65 -2.64
C LEU A 186 25.65 -5.59 -1.54
N LEU A 187 24.92 -6.64 -1.93
CA LEU A 187 24.45 -7.68 -1.01
C LEU A 187 25.60 -8.38 -0.29
N ASN A 188 26.66 -8.76 -1.01
CA ASN A 188 27.85 -9.31 -0.38
C ASN A 188 28.46 -8.32 0.63
N SER A 189 28.61 -7.04 0.28
CA SER A 189 29.20 -6.05 1.19
C SER A 189 28.42 -5.85 2.49
N ALA A 190 27.09 -5.96 2.45
CA ALA A 190 26.23 -5.83 3.63
C ALA A 190 26.19 -7.11 4.49
N ARG A 191 26.54 -8.27 3.93
CA ARG A 191 26.48 -9.57 4.62
C ARG A 191 27.74 -9.84 5.44
N GLN A 192 27.52 -10.35 6.65
CA GLN A 192 28.57 -10.88 7.54
C GLN A 192 28.95 -12.34 7.23
N ASP A 193 28.25 -12.97 6.29
CA ASP A 193 28.48 -14.36 5.89
C ASP A 193 29.84 -14.54 5.20
N LYS A 194 30.53 -15.64 5.53
CA LYS A 194 31.80 -16.04 4.90
C LYS A 194 31.57 -16.48 3.45
N ARG A 195 30.41 -17.06 3.15
CA ARG A 195 30.06 -17.48 1.78
C ARG A 195 29.55 -16.28 1.00
N ARG A 196 30.34 -15.86 0.01
CA ARG A 196 29.95 -14.82 -0.96
C ARG A 196 29.04 -15.41 -2.03
N LEU A 197 28.07 -14.61 -2.48
CA LEU A 197 27.25 -14.89 -3.65
C LEU A 197 28.08 -14.71 -4.91
N SER A 198 28.01 -15.69 -5.82
CA SER A 198 28.69 -15.62 -7.12
C SER A 198 27.83 -14.98 -8.20
N SER A 199 26.50 -15.08 -8.08
CA SER A 199 25.53 -14.61 -9.08
C SER A 199 24.17 -14.34 -8.47
N LEU A 200 23.27 -13.69 -9.23
CA LEU A 200 21.87 -13.51 -8.86
C LEU A 200 21.12 -14.84 -8.68
N GLY A 201 21.61 -15.94 -9.26
CA GLY A 201 20.99 -17.25 -9.16
C GLY A 201 21.01 -17.81 -7.73
N GLU A 202 21.97 -17.35 -6.91
CA GLU A 202 22.18 -17.79 -5.52
C GLU A 202 21.46 -16.91 -4.49
N VAL A 203 20.79 -15.84 -4.93
CA VAL A 203 20.06 -14.93 -4.03
C VAL A 203 18.79 -15.62 -3.53
N ASP A 204 18.68 -15.73 -2.20
CA ASP A 204 17.49 -16.16 -1.48
C ASP A 204 17.06 -15.09 -0.46
N ALA A 205 15.99 -15.35 0.28
CA ALA A 205 15.48 -14.42 1.29
C ALA A 205 16.50 -14.08 2.39
N ALA A 206 17.41 -15.00 2.73
CA ALA A 206 18.44 -14.80 3.76
C ALA A 206 19.58 -13.92 3.26
N ALA A 207 19.77 -13.83 1.95
CA ALA A 207 20.76 -12.98 1.31
C ALA A 207 20.33 -11.51 1.15
N LEU A 208 19.04 -11.20 1.31
CA LEU A 208 18.50 -9.85 1.13
C LEU A 208 18.81 -8.93 2.32
N THR A 209 18.90 -7.63 2.04
CA THR A 209 18.88 -6.60 3.10
C THR A 209 17.55 -6.64 3.86
N PRO A 210 17.52 -6.32 5.17
CA PRO A 210 16.29 -6.29 5.96
C PRO A 210 15.17 -5.44 5.34
N GLU A 211 15.52 -4.30 4.74
CA GLU A 211 14.58 -3.35 4.13
C GLU A 211 13.88 -3.98 2.91
N LEU A 212 14.66 -4.53 1.97
CA LEU A 212 14.12 -5.22 0.79
C LEU A 212 13.32 -6.46 1.18
N LEU A 213 13.76 -7.24 2.17
CA LEU A 213 13.01 -8.40 2.65
C LEU A 213 11.65 -7.98 3.22
N LEU A 214 11.60 -6.89 4.01
CA LEU A 214 10.35 -6.34 4.53
C LEU A 214 9.44 -5.86 3.40
N HIS A 215 9.99 -5.16 2.39
CA HIS A 215 9.22 -4.70 1.23
C HIS A 215 8.59 -5.87 0.47
N ILE A 216 9.35 -6.96 0.25
CA ILE A 216 8.82 -8.19 -0.35
C ILE A 216 7.72 -8.81 0.52
N ARG A 217 7.90 -8.88 1.83
CA ARG A 217 6.89 -9.45 2.74
C ARG A 217 5.60 -8.66 2.78
N CYS A 218 5.65 -7.33 2.66
CA CYS A 218 4.46 -6.49 2.46
C CYS A 218 3.70 -6.92 1.20
N LEU A 219 4.40 -7.09 0.07
CA LEU A 219 3.79 -7.51 -1.19
C LEU A 219 3.18 -8.91 -1.09
N VAL A 220 3.96 -9.86 -0.57
CA VAL A 220 3.55 -11.26 -0.35
C VAL A 220 2.29 -11.34 0.50
N SER A 221 2.22 -10.57 1.59
CA SER A 221 1.04 -10.53 2.45
C SER A 221 -0.20 -10.05 1.69
N GLY A 222 -0.08 -8.98 0.90
CA GLY A 222 -1.20 -8.46 0.11
C GLY A 222 -1.62 -9.42 -1.02
N LEU A 223 -0.67 -10.05 -1.71
CA LEU A 223 -0.96 -11.09 -2.72
C LEU A 223 -1.68 -12.29 -2.10
N SER A 224 -1.25 -12.71 -0.91
CA SER A 224 -1.92 -13.75 -0.15
C SER A 224 -3.37 -13.37 0.19
N SER A 225 -3.63 -12.14 0.61
CA SER A 225 -4.99 -11.65 0.86
C SER A 225 -5.84 -11.64 -0.42
N LEU A 226 -5.25 -11.32 -1.57
CA LEU A 226 -5.95 -11.43 -2.85
C LEU A 226 -6.31 -12.89 -3.16
N CYS A 227 -5.39 -13.85 -2.99
CA CYS A 227 -5.69 -15.26 -3.20
C CYS A 227 -6.80 -15.79 -2.28
N GLU A 228 -6.80 -15.33 -1.02
CA GLU A 228 -7.88 -15.62 -0.07
C GLU A 228 -9.23 -15.08 -0.51
N HIS A 229 -9.28 -13.82 -0.95
CA HIS A 229 -10.49 -13.20 -1.50
C HIS A 229 -11.02 -13.92 -2.74
N LEU A 230 -10.12 -14.38 -3.62
CA LEU A 230 -10.48 -15.15 -4.79
C LEU A 230 -10.89 -16.60 -4.47
N GLY A 231 -10.68 -17.07 -3.22
CA GLY A 231 -10.99 -18.44 -2.81
C GLY A 231 -10.11 -19.49 -3.49
N VAL A 232 -8.87 -19.14 -3.84
CA VAL A 232 -7.96 -20.01 -4.59
C VAL A 232 -6.74 -20.43 -3.77
N ARG A 233 -6.28 -21.66 -3.99
CA ARG A 233 -4.90 -22.04 -3.67
C ARG A 233 -3.98 -21.65 -4.82
N GLU A 234 -2.92 -20.94 -4.50
CA GLU A 234 -1.93 -20.46 -5.44
C GLU A 234 -0.81 -21.47 -5.70
N GLU A 235 -0.46 -21.63 -6.97
CA GLU A 235 0.74 -22.32 -7.42
C GLU A 235 1.68 -21.31 -8.05
N CYS A 236 2.82 -21.12 -7.41
CA CYS A 236 3.75 -20.06 -7.75
C CYS A 236 4.79 -20.56 -8.76
N PHE A 237 4.91 -19.85 -9.88
CA PHE A 237 5.94 -20.00 -10.89
C PHE A 237 6.74 -18.70 -10.97
N ALA A 238 8.03 -18.79 -11.27
CA ALA A 238 8.88 -17.61 -11.34
C ALA A 238 9.85 -17.66 -12.52
N VAL A 239 10.01 -16.53 -13.18
CA VAL A 239 11.03 -16.29 -14.20
C VAL A 239 11.81 -15.05 -13.78
N GLY A 240 13.04 -15.25 -13.29
CA GLY A 240 13.87 -14.19 -12.71
C GLY A 240 14.29 -14.50 -11.26
N SER A 241 15.35 -13.83 -10.81
CA SER A 241 15.92 -14.07 -9.47
C SER A 241 15.08 -13.46 -8.37
N LEU A 242 14.63 -12.21 -8.51
CA LEU A 242 13.80 -11.58 -7.48
C LEU A 242 12.42 -12.22 -7.45
N SER A 243 11.83 -12.48 -8.62
CA SER A 243 10.59 -13.24 -8.78
C SER A 243 10.62 -14.59 -8.08
N ARG A 244 11.75 -15.33 -8.14
CA ARG A 244 11.91 -16.60 -7.43
C ARG A 244 11.85 -16.43 -5.92
N VAL A 245 12.47 -15.39 -5.39
CA VAL A 245 12.43 -15.07 -3.95
C VAL A 245 10.99 -14.76 -3.54
N ILE A 246 10.29 -13.88 -4.26
CA ILE A 246 8.88 -13.52 -3.98
C ILE A 246 7.97 -14.76 -4.04
N ALA A 247 8.10 -15.57 -5.09
CA ALA A 247 7.32 -16.79 -5.28
C ALA A 247 7.57 -17.81 -4.15
N THR A 248 8.82 -17.97 -3.73
CA THR A 248 9.18 -18.87 -2.64
C THR A 248 8.64 -18.36 -1.30
N ASP A 249 8.69 -17.05 -1.06
CA ASP A 249 8.18 -16.45 0.17
C ASP A 249 6.65 -16.57 0.25
N LEU A 250 5.92 -16.29 -0.85
CA LEU A 250 4.47 -16.52 -0.92
C LEU A 250 4.10 -17.99 -0.71
N ALA A 251 4.79 -18.92 -1.37
CA ALA A 251 4.52 -20.35 -1.22
C ALA A 251 4.75 -20.87 0.22
N ASN A 252 5.60 -20.17 0.99
CA ASN A 252 5.95 -20.50 2.37
C ASN A 252 5.19 -19.70 3.43
N TYR A 253 4.47 -18.65 3.02
CA TYR A 253 3.67 -17.81 3.90
C TYR A 253 2.59 -18.63 4.61
N ALA A 254 2.39 -18.39 5.91
CA ALA A 254 1.51 -19.25 6.73
C ALA A 254 0.05 -19.27 6.22
N PRO A 255 -0.59 -18.13 5.91
CA PRO A 255 -1.91 -18.12 5.27
C PRO A 255 -1.99 -18.92 3.95
N ALA A 256 -0.95 -18.86 3.11
CA ALA A 256 -0.87 -19.62 1.87
C ALA A 256 -0.83 -21.13 2.12
N LYS A 257 -0.06 -21.58 3.12
CA LYS A 257 -0.02 -22.99 3.53
C LYS A 257 -1.37 -23.50 4.04
N ASN A 258 -2.11 -22.66 4.75
CA ASN A 258 -3.45 -23.00 5.23
C ASN A 258 -4.43 -23.12 4.04
N ARG A 259 -4.39 -22.17 3.10
CA ARG A 259 -5.21 -22.22 1.87
C ARG A 259 -4.99 -23.46 1.01
N LYS A 260 -3.76 -24.02 0.96
CA LYS A 260 -3.49 -25.28 0.24
C LYS A 260 -4.39 -26.44 0.70
N LYS A 261 -4.85 -26.42 1.96
CA LYS A 261 -5.71 -27.45 2.54
C LYS A 261 -7.20 -27.12 2.42
N THR A 262 -7.56 -25.84 2.44
CA THR A 262 -8.95 -25.39 2.61
C THR A 262 -9.60 -24.84 1.34
N ALA A 263 -8.83 -24.27 0.40
CA ALA A 263 -9.38 -23.64 -0.79
C ALA A 263 -9.83 -24.67 -1.83
N THR A 264 -10.99 -24.41 -2.44
CA THR A 264 -11.58 -25.26 -3.49
C THR A 264 -11.11 -24.87 -4.89
N GLY A 265 -10.84 -23.57 -5.11
CA GLY A 265 -10.29 -23.06 -6.36
C GLY A 265 -8.77 -23.23 -6.47
N ARG A 266 -8.23 -23.16 -7.68
CA ARG A 266 -6.79 -23.19 -7.97
C ARG A 266 -6.45 -22.03 -8.91
N ALA A 267 -5.32 -21.39 -8.66
CA ALA A 267 -4.76 -20.38 -9.55
C ALA A 267 -3.26 -20.61 -9.73
N SER A 268 -2.76 -20.39 -10.94
CA SER A 268 -1.33 -20.30 -11.20
C SER A 268 -0.92 -18.83 -11.14
N VAL A 269 0.08 -18.52 -10.32
CA VAL A 269 0.64 -17.17 -10.18
C VAL A 269 2.04 -17.20 -10.78
N VAL A 270 2.25 -16.40 -11.83
CA VAL A 270 3.53 -16.31 -12.53
C VAL A 270 4.20 -14.98 -12.19
N PHE A 271 5.34 -15.04 -11.52
CA PHE A 271 6.19 -13.90 -11.21
C PHE A 271 7.25 -13.74 -12.30
N VAL A 272 7.40 -12.54 -12.86
CA VAL A 272 8.34 -12.27 -13.95
C VAL A 272 9.16 -11.03 -13.64
N ASP A 273 10.48 -11.17 -13.61
CA ASP A 273 11.39 -10.03 -13.50
C ASP A 273 11.40 -9.27 -14.83
N ARG A 274 11.03 -7.98 -14.80
CA ARG A 274 11.01 -7.12 -16.00
C ARG A 274 12.37 -7.04 -16.72
N THR A 275 13.47 -7.26 -16.01
CA THR A 275 14.84 -7.27 -16.56
C THR A 275 15.08 -8.35 -17.61
N LEU A 276 14.21 -9.38 -17.68
CA LEU A 276 14.27 -10.42 -18.71
C LEU A 276 13.74 -9.96 -20.07
N ASP A 277 12.97 -8.88 -20.10
CA ASP A 277 12.44 -8.30 -21.32
C ASP A 277 12.49 -6.77 -21.21
N LEU A 278 13.67 -6.16 -21.34
CA LEU A 278 13.75 -4.69 -21.41
C LEU A 278 13.33 -4.19 -22.79
N THR A 279 13.60 -4.96 -23.83
CA THR A 279 13.30 -4.60 -25.23
C THR A 279 11.80 -4.45 -25.46
N GLY A 280 10.96 -5.37 -24.98
CA GLY A 280 9.51 -5.27 -25.14
C GLY A 280 8.91 -4.05 -24.45
N ALA A 281 9.48 -3.62 -23.31
CA ALA A 281 9.00 -2.44 -22.59
C ALA A 281 9.34 -1.11 -23.30
N VAL A 282 10.44 -1.06 -24.06
CA VAL A 282 10.87 0.16 -24.77
C VAL A 282 10.60 0.13 -26.28
N GLY A 283 10.46 -1.06 -26.85
CA GLY A 283 10.34 -1.28 -28.29
C GLY A 283 8.95 -1.00 -28.86
N HIS A 284 7.94 -0.99 -27.98
CA HIS A 284 6.56 -0.66 -28.33
C HIS A 284 6.16 0.77 -27.93
N HIS A 285 7.13 1.58 -27.47
CA HIS A 285 6.84 2.91 -26.94
C HIS A 285 6.13 3.79 -27.99
N GLY A 286 4.89 4.17 -27.68
CA GLY A 286 4.07 5.03 -28.53
C GLY A 286 3.26 4.26 -29.58
N ASP A 287 3.21 2.93 -29.50
CA ASP A 287 2.38 2.11 -30.37
C ASP A 287 0.88 2.29 -30.05
N ASN A 288 0.54 2.68 -28.83
CA ASN A 288 -0.83 2.93 -28.40
C ASN A 288 -1.03 4.35 -27.82
N LEU A 289 -2.29 4.80 -27.81
CA LEU A 289 -2.67 6.14 -27.35
C LEU A 289 -2.35 6.35 -25.87
N VAL A 290 -2.52 5.33 -25.03
CA VAL A 290 -2.29 5.44 -23.58
C VAL A 290 -0.81 5.74 -23.31
N GLU A 291 0.11 5.06 -23.99
CA GLU A 291 1.54 5.35 -23.88
C GLU A 291 1.92 6.74 -24.39
N LYS A 292 1.29 7.21 -25.48
CA LYS A 292 1.50 8.58 -25.95
C LYS A 292 1.06 9.60 -24.89
N ILE A 293 -0.06 9.34 -24.22
CA ILE A 293 -0.54 10.19 -23.14
C ILE A 293 0.44 10.16 -21.95
N ILE A 294 0.84 8.96 -21.50
CA ILE A 294 1.75 8.78 -20.35
C ILE A 294 3.14 9.37 -20.62
N SER A 295 3.63 9.30 -21.86
CA SER A 295 4.96 9.82 -22.22
C SER A 295 5.01 11.33 -22.44
N VAL A 296 3.89 11.97 -22.76
CA VAL A 296 3.84 13.42 -23.07
C VAL A 296 3.35 14.24 -21.87
N LEU A 297 2.42 13.71 -21.09
CA LEU A 297 1.85 14.46 -19.96
C LEU A 297 2.72 14.32 -18.70
N PRO A 298 2.83 15.39 -17.89
CA PRO A 298 3.51 15.30 -16.60
C PRO A 298 2.79 14.36 -15.64
N GLN A 299 3.52 13.80 -14.67
CA GLN A 299 2.95 12.95 -13.64
C GLN A 299 1.96 13.72 -12.76
N LEU A 300 0.86 13.07 -12.38
CA LEU A 300 -0.06 13.63 -11.39
C LEU A 300 0.64 13.65 -10.01
N PRO A 301 0.72 14.80 -9.31
CA PRO A 301 1.39 14.87 -8.02
C PRO A 301 0.89 13.83 -7.01
N GLY A 302 1.81 13.21 -6.29
CA GLY A 302 1.51 12.15 -5.32
C GLY A 302 1.11 10.79 -5.93
N HIS A 303 1.04 10.67 -7.26
CA HIS A 303 0.71 9.42 -7.94
C HIS A 303 1.94 8.87 -8.65
N THR A 304 2.02 7.54 -8.73
CA THR A 304 3.09 6.82 -9.43
C THR A 304 2.68 6.40 -10.84
N ASN A 305 1.38 6.23 -11.11
CA ASN A 305 0.87 5.67 -12.37
C ASN A 305 -0.22 6.50 -13.05
N ASP A 306 -0.33 7.79 -12.74
CA ASP A 306 -1.31 8.69 -13.35
C ASP A 306 -0.62 9.97 -13.86
N VAL A 307 -1.31 10.67 -14.76
CA VAL A 307 -0.82 11.89 -15.40
C VAL A 307 -1.72 13.07 -15.11
N MET A 308 -1.12 14.25 -15.16
CA MET A 308 -1.75 15.53 -14.97
C MET A 308 -2.26 16.04 -16.32
N VAL A 309 -3.58 16.07 -16.49
CA VAL A 309 -4.24 16.63 -17.68
C VAL A 309 -4.55 18.10 -17.43
N ASN A 310 -4.10 18.98 -18.33
CA ASN A 310 -4.45 20.40 -18.25
C ASN A 310 -5.95 20.58 -18.57
N MET A 311 -6.71 21.06 -17.58
CA MET A 311 -8.15 21.26 -17.70
C MET A 311 -8.52 22.69 -18.09
N ALA A 312 -7.56 23.61 -18.24
CA ALA A 312 -7.84 25.04 -18.46
C ALA A 312 -8.78 25.28 -19.65
N GLU A 313 -8.50 24.64 -20.78
CA GLU A 313 -9.30 24.72 -22.02
C GLU A 313 -10.73 24.14 -21.87
N LEU A 314 -10.99 23.35 -20.83
CA LEU A 314 -12.31 22.79 -20.52
C LEU A 314 -13.10 23.66 -19.54
N THR A 315 -12.53 24.79 -19.11
CA THR A 315 -13.16 25.73 -18.17
C THR A 315 -13.33 27.10 -18.80
N ALA A 316 -14.26 27.90 -18.27
CA ALA A 316 -14.36 29.32 -18.61
C ALA A 316 -13.32 30.20 -17.88
N VAL A 317 -12.42 29.61 -17.10
CA VAL A 317 -11.43 30.33 -16.29
C VAL A 317 -10.27 30.74 -17.19
N GLN A 318 -10.01 32.05 -17.28
CA GLN A 318 -8.87 32.56 -18.02
C GLN A 318 -7.56 32.21 -17.27
N ALA A 319 -6.66 31.51 -17.97
CA ALA A 319 -5.33 31.20 -17.47
C ALA A 319 -4.48 32.48 -17.45
N MET A 320 -4.46 33.16 -16.30
CA MET A 320 -3.43 34.14 -15.95
C MET A 320 -2.37 33.42 -15.11
N GLU A 321 -1.10 33.86 -15.15
CA GLU A 321 0.01 33.24 -14.38
C GLU A 321 -0.31 33.14 -12.87
N GLU A 322 -1.20 33.99 -12.34
CA GLU A 322 -1.66 33.98 -10.95
C GLU A 322 -2.75 32.91 -10.64
N ASN A 323 -3.36 32.29 -11.66
CA ASN A 323 -4.50 31.36 -11.52
C ASN A 323 -4.13 29.87 -11.58
N HIS A 324 -2.84 29.51 -11.59
CA HIS A 324 -2.41 28.11 -11.67
C HIS A 324 -2.91 27.23 -10.51
N SER A 325 -3.33 27.82 -9.39
CA SER A 325 -3.92 27.11 -8.24
C SER A 325 -5.45 26.99 -8.26
N VAL A 326 -6.13 27.63 -9.22
CA VAL A 326 -7.60 27.70 -9.27
C VAL A 326 -8.20 26.49 -10.01
N ILE A 327 -7.45 25.90 -10.95
CA ILE A 327 -7.92 24.79 -11.79
C ILE A 327 -7.19 23.52 -11.36
N ALA A 328 -7.90 22.61 -10.70
CA ALA A 328 -7.36 21.30 -10.38
C ALA A 328 -7.06 20.52 -11.68
N PRO A 329 -5.93 19.80 -11.76
CA PRO A 329 -5.63 19.01 -12.93
C PRO A 329 -6.60 17.83 -13.08
N GLY A 330 -6.85 17.43 -14.32
CA GLY A 330 -7.51 16.19 -14.65
C GLY A 330 -6.54 15.01 -14.58
N CYS A 331 -7.06 13.80 -14.77
CA CYS A 331 -6.31 12.56 -14.66
C CYS A 331 -6.92 11.46 -15.55
N LEU A 332 -6.26 10.29 -15.63
CA LEU A 332 -6.77 9.15 -16.40
C LEU A 332 -7.78 8.30 -15.63
N ALA A 333 -7.74 8.33 -14.30
CA ALA A 333 -8.70 7.59 -13.51
C ALA A 333 -10.12 8.10 -13.77
N GLN A 334 -11.03 7.18 -14.06
CA GLN A 334 -12.43 7.50 -14.29
C GLN A 334 -13.19 7.46 -12.97
N SER A 335 -14.08 8.44 -12.74
CA SER A 335 -15.03 8.35 -11.64
C SER A 335 -15.95 7.15 -11.88
N LYS A 336 -15.98 6.22 -10.94
CA LYS A 336 -16.89 5.07 -10.95
C LYS A 336 -18.19 5.39 -10.26
#